data_AF-A0AAQ3QS12-F1
#
_entry.id   AF-A0AAQ3QS12-F1
#
_cell.length_a   1.000
_cell.length_b   1.000
_cell.length_c   1.000
_cell.angle_alpha   90.00
_cell.angle_beta   90.00
_cell.angle_gamma   90.00
#
_symmetry.space_group_name_H-M   'P 1'
#
loop_
_entity.id
_entity.type
_entity.pdbx_description
1 polymer ?
#
loop_
_entity_poly.entity_id
_entity_poly.type
_entity_poly.pdbx_seq_one_letter_code
_entity_poly.pdbx_strand_id
1 'polypeptide(L)'
;MSLKREKQKAKEAREASLGGALVLAAISLLLGILLGVYNLAAIPVNEVREMPPEEEIQKDVVYYVQGQERGGNSYRSKEAALFDSRPGSVALNEAELNTWSRNTFKFGAPAKPGEEEEETYVTLKPAAPKFRIHDNLINISMSMEVEIFGKSQKVLVQSEGTFSDATGVWEFVPLHTYIGSARIPPDVAAPQLVSKLMNVFEQSEDYEKLYAMWNNLSGVEVSGDELILAKK
;
A
#
# COMPACT_ATOMS: atom_id res chain seq x y z
N MET A 1 58.47 -33.90 14.28
CA MET A 1 57.48 -33.92 13.18
C MET A 1 56.17 -33.17 13.56
N SER A 2 56.22 -32.05 14.31
CA SER A 2 55.00 -31.30 14.74
C SER A 2 54.94 -29.83 14.31
N LEU A 3 56.07 -29.15 14.07
CA LEU A 3 56.07 -27.72 13.68
C LEU A 3 55.51 -27.43 12.28
N LYS A 4 55.61 -28.38 11.34
CA LYS A 4 55.01 -28.22 10.00
C LYS A 4 53.48 -28.32 10.06
N ARG A 5 52.93 -29.18 10.93
CA ARG A 5 51.47 -29.33 11.09
C ARG A 5 50.83 -28.12 11.80
N GLU A 6 51.52 -27.49 12.75
CA GLU A 6 51.03 -26.25 13.38
C GLU A 6 51.04 -25.05 12.42
N LYS A 7 52.10 -24.90 11.62
CA LYS A 7 52.16 -23.84 10.60
C LYS A 7 51.12 -24.04 9.49
N GLN A 8 50.76 -25.29 9.19
CA GLN A 8 49.76 -25.63 8.18
C GLN A 8 48.33 -25.38 8.71
N LYS A 9 48.03 -25.76 9.96
CA LYS A 9 46.77 -25.39 10.63
C LYS A 9 46.60 -23.87 10.81
N ALA A 10 47.66 -23.13 11.14
CA ALA A 10 47.61 -21.68 11.26
C ALA A 10 47.46 -20.97 9.89
N LYS A 11 47.90 -21.61 8.80
CA LYS A 11 47.74 -21.12 7.42
C LYS A 11 46.32 -21.41 6.90
N GLU A 12 45.79 -22.61 7.17
CA GLU A 12 44.39 -22.96 6.89
C GLU A 12 43.41 -22.13 7.71
N ALA A 13 43.73 -21.79 8.96
CA ALA A 13 42.94 -20.87 9.79
C ALA A 13 43.02 -19.39 9.33
N ARG A 14 44.14 -18.99 8.69
CA ARG A 14 44.28 -17.66 8.05
C ARG A 14 43.61 -17.58 6.68
N GLU A 15 43.29 -18.71 6.07
CA GLU A 15 42.53 -18.82 4.81
C GLU A 15 41.02 -18.97 5.05
N ALA A 16 40.55 -18.92 6.31
CA ALA A 16 39.22 -18.39 6.59
C ALA A 16 39.25 -16.89 6.26
N SER A 17 39.11 -16.59 4.96
CA SER A 17 39.17 -15.24 4.40
C SER A 17 38.22 -14.35 5.18
N LEU A 18 38.79 -13.41 5.94
CA LEU A 18 38.02 -12.42 6.71
C LEU A 18 37.05 -11.66 5.80
N GLY A 19 37.41 -11.46 4.53
CA GLY A 19 36.51 -10.94 3.49
C GLY A 19 35.37 -11.89 3.15
N GLY A 20 35.63 -13.19 2.99
CA GLY A 20 34.59 -14.20 2.78
C GLY A 20 33.62 -14.30 3.96
N ALA A 21 34.14 -14.23 5.19
CA ALA A 21 33.33 -14.19 6.40
C ALA A 21 32.47 -12.92 6.48
N LEU A 22 33.01 -11.75 6.11
CA LEU A 22 32.26 -10.49 6.07
C LEU A 22 31.16 -10.50 5.00
N VAL A 23 31.44 -11.07 3.82
CA VAL A 23 30.43 -11.20 2.75
C VAL A 23 29.30 -12.15 3.19
N LEU A 24 29.63 -13.30 3.77
CA LEU A 24 28.63 -14.24 4.29
C LEU A 24 27.81 -13.64 5.43
N ALA A 25 28.45 -12.88 6.33
CA ALA A 25 27.78 -12.16 7.39
C ALA A 25 26.82 -11.09 6.82
N ALA A 26 27.24 -10.33 5.82
CA ALA A 26 26.40 -9.34 5.15
C ALA A 26 25.20 -9.99 4.43
N ILE A 27 25.41 -11.10 3.72
CA ILE A 27 24.33 -11.85 3.06
C ILE A 27 23.36 -12.39 4.10
N SER A 28 23.86 -12.96 5.19
CA SER A 28 23.02 -13.52 6.26
C SER A 28 22.22 -12.43 6.98
N LEU A 29 22.82 -11.25 7.19
CA LEU A 29 22.12 -10.08 7.71
C LEU A 29 21.00 -9.64 6.78
N LEU A 30 21.28 -9.49 5.48
CA LEU A 30 20.28 -9.12 4.48
C LEU A 30 19.15 -10.15 4.41
N LEU A 31 19.48 -11.45 4.42
CA LEU A 31 18.49 -12.52 4.42
C LEU A 31 17.61 -12.46 5.67
N GLY A 32 18.21 -12.23 6.84
CA GLY A 32 17.49 -12.07 8.11
C GLY A 32 16.55 -10.87 8.11
N ILE A 33 16.99 -9.73 7.56
CA ILE A 33 16.15 -8.53 7.39
C ILE A 33 14.98 -8.85 6.44
N LEU A 34 15.25 -9.45 5.29
CA LEU A 34 14.22 -9.79 4.30
C LEU A 34 13.19 -10.77 4.87
N LEU A 35 13.63 -11.81 5.58
CA LEU A 35 12.76 -12.77 6.24
C LEU A 35 11.95 -12.11 7.38
N GLY A 36 12.55 -11.20 8.14
CA GLY A 36 11.86 -10.44 9.17
C GLY A 36 10.74 -9.58 8.61
N VAL A 37 11.02 -8.83 7.53
CA VAL A 37 10.03 -8.01 6.82
C VAL A 37 8.92 -8.89 6.24
N TYR A 38 9.28 -10.01 5.59
CA TYR A 38 8.30 -10.96 5.06
C TYR A 38 7.39 -11.52 6.15
N ASN A 39 7.96 -11.92 7.29
CA ASN A 39 7.18 -12.44 8.41
C ASN A 39 6.23 -11.37 8.98
N LEU A 40 6.70 -10.14 9.18
CA LEU A 40 5.84 -9.03 9.65
C LEU A 40 4.73 -8.67 8.66
N ALA A 41 5.02 -8.69 7.35
CA ALA A 41 4.03 -8.48 6.31
C ALA A 41 3.00 -9.63 6.23
N ALA A 42 3.41 -10.84 6.64
CA ALA A 42 2.55 -12.01 6.69
C ALA A 42 1.67 -12.09 7.95
N ILE A 43 2.00 -11.35 9.02
CA ILE A 43 1.16 -11.30 10.22
C ILE A 43 -0.15 -10.57 9.87
N PRO A 44 -1.32 -11.22 10.05
CA PRO A 44 -2.61 -10.62 9.75
C PRO A 44 -2.88 -9.44 10.67
N VAL A 45 -3.51 -8.40 10.11
CA VAL A 45 -3.90 -7.19 10.84
C VAL A 45 -5.22 -7.45 11.56
N ASN A 46 -5.36 -6.96 12.79
CA ASN A 46 -6.60 -7.11 13.55
C ASN A 46 -7.65 -6.12 13.03
N GLU A 47 -8.66 -6.64 12.35
CA GLU A 47 -9.78 -5.84 11.83
C GLU A 47 -10.76 -5.51 12.97
N VAL A 48 -10.94 -4.22 13.25
CA VAL A 48 -11.85 -3.69 14.26
C VAL A 48 -12.80 -2.68 13.63
N ARG A 49 -13.97 -2.45 14.26
CA ARG A 49 -14.93 -1.43 13.78
C ARG A 49 -14.68 -0.06 14.41
N GLU A 50 -14.21 -0.07 15.64
CA GLU A 50 -13.83 1.09 16.41
C GLU A 50 -12.47 0.81 17.05
N MET A 51 -11.67 1.87 17.21
CA MET A 51 -10.36 1.72 17.83
C MET A 51 -10.56 1.35 19.31
N PRO A 52 -9.85 0.34 19.84
CA PRO A 52 -9.91 0.03 21.26
C PRO A 52 -9.51 1.24 22.11
N PRO A 53 -10.04 1.37 23.34
CA PRO A 53 -9.59 2.40 24.28
C PRO A 53 -8.07 2.34 24.47
N GLU A 54 -7.42 3.47 24.73
CA GLU A 54 -5.95 3.56 24.85
C GLU A 54 -5.35 2.53 25.84
N GLU A 55 -6.12 2.14 26.85
CA GLU A 55 -5.77 1.15 27.87
C GLU A 55 -5.71 -0.29 27.33
N GLU A 56 -6.42 -0.58 26.24
CA GLU A 56 -6.54 -1.91 25.60
C GLU A 56 -5.72 -2.02 24.30
N ILE A 57 -5.08 -0.93 23.85
CA ILE A 57 -4.22 -0.94 22.67
C ILE A 57 -2.99 -1.79 22.96
N GLN A 58 -2.88 -2.94 22.27
CA GLN A 58 -1.70 -3.77 22.34
C GLN A 58 -0.57 -3.11 21.54
N LYS A 59 0.56 -2.83 22.20
CA LYS A 59 1.68 -2.02 21.66
C LYS A 59 2.36 -2.59 20.41
N ASP A 60 2.09 -3.84 20.06
CA ASP A 60 2.68 -4.55 18.91
C ASP A 60 1.63 -5.01 17.88
N VAL A 61 0.39 -4.56 18.01
CA VAL A 61 -0.71 -4.93 17.11
C VAL A 61 -1.06 -3.75 16.24
N VAL A 62 -1.02 -3.97 14.92
CA VAL A 62 -1.60 -3.04 13.96
C VAL A 62 -3.09 -3.32 13.89
N TYR A 63 -3.89 -2.28 14.13
CA TYR A 63 -5.34 -2.34 14.01
C TYR A 63 -5.77 -1.77 12.67
N TYR A 64 -6.63 -2.49 11.98
CA TYR A 64 -7.33 -1.99 10.80
C TYR A 64 -8.74 -1.62 11.21
N VAL A 65 -9.05 -0.31 11.22
CA VAL A 65 -10.40 0.13 11.57
C VAL A 65 -11.23 0.30 10.30
N GLN A 66 -12.23 -0.56 10.12
CA GLN A 66 -13.07 -0.53 8.91
C GLN A 66 -13.86 0.78 8.81
N GLY A 67 -13.81 1.44 7.65
CA GLY A 67 -14.68 2.59 7.33
C GLY A 67 -16.12 2.16 7.05
N GLN A 68 -17.04 3.13 6.97
CA GLN A 68 -18.46 2.81 6.70
C GLN A 68 -18.67 2.16 5.32
N GLU A 69 -19.27 0.96 5.29
CA GLU A 69 -19.42 0.17 4.06
C GLU A 69 -20.78 0.32 3.34
N ARG A 70 -21.79 0.92 3.98
CA ARG A 70 -23.15 1.03 3.42
C ARG A 70 -23.48 2.48 3.06
N GLY A 71 -23.14 2.87 1.83
CA GLY A 71 -23.60 4.11 1.21
C GLY A 71 -24.84 3.88 0.34
N GLY A 72 -25.69 4.90 0.20
CA GLY A 72 -26.77 4.93 -0.78
C GLY A 72 -26.25 5.22 -2.20
N ASN A 73 -27.16 5.37 -3.16
CA ASN A 73 -26.82 5.74 -4.55
C ASN A 73 -26.48 7.23 -4.73
N SER A 74 -26.40 8.02 -3.65
CA SER A 74 -26.07 9.46 -3.68
C SER A 74 -24.69 9.74 -4.27
N TYR A 75 -23.77 8.78 -4.17
CA TYR A 75 -22.43 8.89 -4.76
C TYR A 75 -22.50 9.10 -6.29
N ARG A 76 -23.49 8.54 -6.99
CA ARG A 76 -23.58 8.63 -8.47
C ARG A 76 -23.82 10.07 -8.95
N SER A 77 -24.65 10.83 -8.25
CA SER A 77 -24.87 12.25 -8.58
C SER A 77 -23.63 13.09 -8.30
N LYS A 78 -22.87 12.74 -7.25
CA LYS A 78 -21.62 13.42 -6.88
C LYS A 78 -20.48 13.06 -7.84
N GLU A 79 -20.40 11.80 -8.25
CA GLU A 79 -19.50 11.31 -9.30
C GLU A 79 -19.76 12.03 -10.63
N ALA A 80 -21.02 12.09 -11.08
CA ALA A 80 -21.37 12.84 -12.28
C ALA A 80 -21.02 14.33 -12.16
N ALA A 81 -21.24 14.92 -10.97
CA ALA A 81 -20.83 16.30 -10.70
C ALA A 81 -19.32 16.47 -10.71
N LEU A 82 -18.51 15.50 -10.25
CA LEU A 82 -17.06 15.57 -10.29
C LEU A 82 -16.49 15.51 -11.71
N PHE A 83 -17.07 14.66 -12.56
CA PHE A 83 -16.66 14.53 -13.96
C PHE A 83 -17.21 15.65 -14.87
N ASP A 84 -18.17 16.42 -14.38
CA ASP A 84 -18.62 17.62 -15.06
C ASP A 84 -17.54 18.72 -15.01
N SER A 85 -17.30 19.41 -16.12
CA SER A 85 -16.33 20.51 -16.22
C SER A 85 -16.78 21.81 -15.54
N ARG A 86 -18.01 21.87 -14.98
CA ARG A 86 -18.50 23.05 -14.26
C ARG A 86 -17.75 23.29 -12.95
N PRO A 87 -17.33 24.53 -12.62
CA PRO A 87 -16.73 24.84 -11.32
C PRO A 87 -17.68 24.50 -10.16
N GLY A 88 -17.11 24.12 -9.03
CA GLY A 88 -17.87 23.81 -7.81
C GLY A 88 -17.11 22.90 -6.85
N SER A 89 -17.72 22.62 -5.71
CA SER A 89 -17.21 21.67 -4.72
C SER A 89 -18.13 20.46 -4.58
N VAL A 90 -17.53 19.29 -4.36
CA VAL A 90 -18.22 18.04 -4.06
C VAL A 90 -17.64 17.48 -2.78
N ALA A 91 -18.47 17.35 -1.76
CA ALA A 91 -18.12 16.69 -0.51
C ALA A 91 -18.54 15.22 -0.57
N LEU A 92 -17.63 14.30 -0.25
CA LEU A 92 -17.86 12.86 -0.21
C LEU A 92 -17.59 12.35 1.20
N ASN A 93 -18.56 11.69 1.81
CA ASN A 93 -18.34 11.00 3.08
C ASN A 93 -17.74 9.61 2.87
N GLU A 94 -17.34 8.94 3.96
CA GLU A 94 -16.74 7.60 3.91
C GLU A 94 -17.60 6.59 3.14
N ALA A 95 -18.91 6.57 3.40
CA ALA A 95 -19.82 5.58 2.84
C ALA A 95 -19.96 5.74 1.32
N GLU A 96 -19.94 6.98 0.83
CA GLU A 96 -19.93 7.31 -0.59
C GLU A 96 -18.60 6.98 -1.24
N LEU A 97 -17.46 7.31 -0.62
CA LEU A 97 -16.12 6.96 -1.12
C LEU A 97 -15.95 5.44 -1.26
N ASN A 98 -16.34 4.68 -0.24
CA ASN A 98 -16.28 3.23 -0.25
C ASN A 98 -17.21 2.59 -1.28
N THR A 99 -18.39 3.19 -1.50
CA THR A 99 -19.32 2.71 -2.51
C THR A 99 -18.83 3.04 -3.92
N TRP A 100 -18.28 4.23 -4.14
CA TRP A 100 -17.69 4.62 -5.40
C TRP A 100 -16.50 3.71 -5.75
N SER A 101 -15.57 3.55 -4.81
CA SER A 101 -14.37 2.70 -4.97
C SER A 101 -14.69 1.28 -5.42
N ARG A 102 -15.63 0.59 -4.75
CA ARG A 102 -16.04 -0.77 -5.12
C ARG A 102 -16.64 -0.88 -6.52
N ASN A 103 -17.26 0.19 -7.02
CA ASN A 103 -17.89 0.19 -8.33
C ASN A 103 -16.91 0.54 -9.46
N THR A 104 -15.91 1.37 -9.17
CA THR A 104 -14.90 1.85 -10.12
C THR A 104 -13.71 0.90 -10.20
N PHE A 105 -13.15 0.49 -9.06
CA PHE A 105 -11.93 -0.30 -9.01
C PHE A 105 -12.23 -1.80 -9.02
N LYS A 106 -12.36 -2.36 -10.24
CA LYS A 106 -12.52 -3.79 -10.49
C LYS A 106 -11.26 -4.35 -11.12
N PHE A 107 -10.29 -4.72 -10.28
CA PHE A 107 -9.05 -5.35 -10.74
C PHE A 107 -9.28 -6.84 -11.02
N GLY A 108 -8.70 -7.35 -12.12
CA GLY A 108 -8.81 -8.76 -12.48
C GLY A 108 -9.88 -9.09 -13.52
N ALA A 109 -10.07 -8.25 -14.54
CA ALA A 109 -10.64 -8.77 -15.79
C ALA A 109 -9.73 -9.91 -16.27
N PRO A 110 -10.28 -11.10 -16.60
CA PRO A 110 -9.48 -12.19 -17.13
C PRO A 110 -8.75 -11.69 -18.37
N ALA A 111 -7.46 -12.06 -18.50
CA ALA A 111 -6.68 -11.80 -19.70
C ALA A 111 -7.52 -12.17 -20.93
N LYS A 112 -7.52 -11.30 -21.93
CA LYS A 112 -8.23 -11.60 -23.18
C LYS A 112 -7.70 -12.93 -23.71
N PRO A 113 -8.56 -13.86 -24.17
CA PRO A 113 -8.09 -15.14 -24.69
C PRO A 113 -7.13 -14.88 -25.86
N GLY A 114 -5.84 -15.18 -25.67
CA GLY A 114 -4.80 -15.02 -26.70
C GLY A 114 -3.58 -14.18 -26.32
N GLU A 115 -3.54 -13.55 -25.15
CA GLU A 115 -2.29 -13.02 -24.59
C GLU A 115 -1.57 -14.14 -23.84
N GLU A 116 -0.35 -14.48 -24.27
CA GLU A 116 0.55 -15.35 -23.53
C GLU A 116 0.81 -14.69 -22.17
N GLU A 117 0.33 -15.31 -21.09
CA GLU A 117 0.69 -14.90 -19.73
C GLU A 117 2.21 -15.06 -19.62
N GLU A 118 2.95 -13.95 -19.60
CA GLU A 118 4.35 -13.99 -19.20
C GLU A 118 4.39 -14.67 -17.83
N GLU A 119 5.17 -15.77 -17.72
CA GLU A 119 5.39 -16.49 -16.47
C GLU A 119 6.06 -15.55 -15.45
N THR A 120 5.24 -14.74 -14.80
CA THR A 120 5.66 -13.82 -13.77
C THR A 120 5.63 -14.59 -12.46
N TYR A 121 6.80 -14.72 -11.83
CA TYR A 121 6.93 -15.43 -10.55
C TYR A 121 6.15 -14.77 -9.40
N VAL A 122 5.66 -13.53 -9.61
CA VAL A 122 4.91 -12.72 -8.65
C VAL A 122 3.73 -12.03 -9.35
N THR A 123 2.51 -12.33 -8.93
CA THR A 123 1.29 -11.67 -9.40
C THR A 123 0.62 -10.91 -8.26
N LEU A 124 0.18 -9.68 -8.52
CA LEU A 124 -0.52 -8.83 -7.55
C LEU A 124 -1.97 -8.65 -7.98
N LYS A 125 -2.92 -9.00 -7.12
CA LYS A 125 -4.36 -8.83 -7.35
C LYS A 125 -4.91 -7.90 -6.26
N PRO A 126 -4.89 -6.57 -6.46
CA PRO A 126 -5.45 -5.64 -5.50
C PRO A 126 -6.99 -5.73 -5.49
N ALA A 127 -7.60 -5.50 -4.32
CA ALA A 127 -9.02 -5.26 -4.19
C ALA A 127 -9.33 -3.76 -4.31
N ALA A 128 -10.61 -3.39 -4.37
CA ALA A 128 -10.99 -1.98 -4.30
C ALA A 128 -10.49 -1.34 -2.99
N PRO A 129 -9.90 -0.12 -3.04
CA PRO A 129 -9.54 0.64 -1.85
C PRO A 129 -10.74 0.90 -0.94
N LYS A 130 -10.49 0.95 0.36
CA LYS A 130 -11.42 1.35 1.40
C LYS A 130 -10.88 2.56 2.14
N PHE A 131 -11.76 3.51 2.39
CA PHE A 131 -11.50 4.81 2.97
C PHE A 131 -12.14 4.91 4.34
N ARG A 132 -11.41 5.56 5.25
CA ARG A 132 -11.90 6.04 6.54
C ARG A 132 -11.41 7.47 6.71
N ILE A 133 -12.26 8.33 7.24
CA ILE A 133 -11.98 9.73 7.51
C ILE A 133 -12.14 9.92 9.02
N HIS A 134 -11.06 10.33 9.68
CA HIS A 134 -11.07 10.67 11.10
C HIS A 134 -9.99 11.70 11.38
N ASP A 135 -10.23 12.58 12.36
CA ASP A 135 -9.23 13.56 12.82
C ASP A 135 -8.65 14.44 11.69
N ASN A 136 -9.46 14.77 10.67
CA ASN A 136 -9.04 15.46 9.44
C ASN A 136 -7.93 14.74 8.63
N LEU A 137 -7.78 13.44 8.86
CA LEU A 137 -6.92 12.55 8.10
C LEU A 137 -7.78 11.57 7.30
N ILE A 138 -7.21 11.09 6.20
CA ILE A 138 -7.77 9.99 5.43
C ILE A 138 -6.89 8.76 5.60
N ASN A 139 -7.51 7.65 5.91
CA ASN A 139 -6.90 6.33 5.94
C ASN A 139 -7.39 5.53 4.73
N ILE A 140 -6.46 5.17 3.86
CA ILE A 140 -6.66 4.42 2.63
C ILE A 140 -6.12 3.02 2.86
N SER A 141 -6.98 2.02 2.70
CA SER A 141 -6.67 0.62 2.94
C SER A 141 -7.05 -0.25 1.76
N MET A 142 -6.27 -1.27 1.46
CA MET A 142 -6.48 -2.13 0.32
C MET A 142 -5.97 -3.53 0.63
N SER A 143 -6.85 -4.53 0.51
CA SER A 143 -6.41 -5.92 0.50
C SER A 143 -5.78 -6.23 -0.85
N MET A 144 -4.66 -6.93 -0.83
CA MET A 144 -3.94 -7.40 -2.02
C MET A 144 -3.67 -8.89 -1.88
N GLU A 145 -4.05 -9.66 -2.88
CA GLU A 145 -3.64 -11.04 -2.99
C GLU A 145 -2.32 -11.10 -3.77
N VAL A 146 -1.27 -11.60 -3.12
CA VAL A 146 0.07 -11.73 -3.68
C VAL A 146 0.30 -13.21 -3.96
N GLU A 147 0.47 -13.55 -5.23
CA GLU A 147 0.76 -14.91 -5.66
C GLU A 147 2.25 -15.02 -5.97
N ILE A 148 2.98 -15.87 -5.24
CA ILE A 148 4.43 -16.09 -5.42
C ILE A 148 4.65 -17.59 -5.61
N PHE A 149 5.23 -18.00 -6.73
CA PHE A 149 5.45 -19.42 -7.07
C PHE A 149 4.18 -20.29 -6.89
N GLY A 150 3.03 -19.80 -7.33
CA GLY A 150 1.73 -20.50 -7.22
C GLY A 150 1.16 -20.57 -5.81
N LYS A 151 1.77 -19.90 -4.82
CA LYS A 151 1.19 -19.73 -3.47
C LYS A 151 0.59 -18.35 -3.36
N SER A 152 -0.71 -18.31 -3.07
CA SER A 152 -1.44 -17.08 -2.78
C SER A 152 -1.34 -16.71 -1.30
N GLN A 153 -1.08 -15.43 -1.04
CA GLN A 153 -1.10 -14.83 0.29
C GLN A 153 -1.86 -13.50 0.25
N LYS A 154 -2.86 -13.35 1.13
CA LYS A 154 -3.57 -12.09 1.31
C LYS A 154 -2.77 -11.18 2.23
N VAL A 155 -2.56 -9.94 1.81
CA VAL A 155 -1.84 -8.90 2.55
C VAL A 155 -2.70 -7.64 2.56
N LEU A 156 -2.74 -6.95 3.70
CA LEU A 156 -3.42 -5.65 3.81
C LEU A 156 -2.40 -4.52 3.67
N VAL A 157 -2.62 -3.60 2.75
CA VAL A 157 -1.87 -2.34 2.68
C VAL A 157 -2.75 -1.26 3.28
N GLN A 158 -2.21 -0.45 4.18
CA GLN A 158 -2.93 0.69 4.75
C GLN A 158 -2.03 1.90 4.85
N SER A 159 -2.56 3.08 4.55
CA SER A 159 -1.83 4.33 4.59
C SER A 159 -2.73 5.44 5.14
N GLU A 160 -2.25 6.12 6.17
CA GLU A 160 -2.91 7.28 6.76
C GLU A 160 -2.15 8.54 6.37
N GLY A 161 -2.86 9.59 6.00
CA GLY A 161 -2.24 10.84 5.57
C GLY A 161 -3.24 11.95 5.22
N THR A 162 -2.75 12.91 4.46
CA THR A 162 -3.52 14.08 3.98
C THR A 162 -3.14 14.43 2.54
N PHE A 163 -3.64 15.53 2.00
CA PHE A 163 -3.33 15.98 0.64
C PHE A 163 -2.55 17.31 0.65
N SER A 164 -1.66 17.48 -0.31
CA SER A 164 -0.86 18.71 -0.49
C SER A 164 -0.71 19.05 -1.97
N ASP A 165 -0.77 20.35 -2.30
CA ASP A 165 -0.48 20.89 -3.64
C ASP A 165 0.95 21.47 -3.69
N ALA A 166 1.95 20.61 -3.49
CA ALA A 166 3.35 21.06 -3.49
C ALA A 166 3.91 21.26 -4.91
N THR A 167 3.32 20.58 -5.90
CA THR A 167 3.83 20.47 -7.28
C THR A 167 2.91 21.09 -8.33
N GLY A 168 1.81 21.73 -7.91
CA GLY A 168 0.74 22.21 -8.81
C GLY A 168 -0.31 21.15 -9.13
N VAL A 169 -0.16 19.94 -8.56
CA VAL A 169 -1.12 18.84 -8.58
C VAL A 169 -1.30 18.38 -7.14
N TRP A 170 -2.55 18.09 -6.75
CA TRP A 170 -2.85 17.55 -5.43
C TRP A 170 -2.23 16.15 -5.29
N GLU A 171 -1.41 15.95 -4.28
CA GLU A 171 -0.74 14.67 -4.00
C GLU A 171 -1.13 14.17 -2.62
N PHE A 172 -1.34 12.87 -2.48
CA PHE A 172 -1.52 12.25 -1.17
C PHE A 172 -0.17 12.15 -0.47
N VAL A 173 -0.08 12.73 0.73
CA VAL A 173 1.10 12.74 1.58
C VAL A 173 0.89 11.74 2.72
N PRO A 174 1.48 10.54 2.64
CA PRO A 174 1.35 9.54 3.69
C PRO A 174 2.15 9.94 4.93
N LEU A 175 1.51 9.88 6.11
CA LEU A 175 2.16 9.99 7.42
C LEU A 175 2.65 8.61 7.88
N HIS A 176 1.79 7.61 7.73
CA HIS A 176 2.06 6.24 8.17
C HIS A 176 1.59 5.25 7.10
N THR A 177 2.46 4.33 6.69
CA THR A 177 2.12 3.26 5.74
C THR A 177 2.52 1.91 6.30
N TYR A 178 1.62 0.94 6.20
CA TYR A 178 1.81 -0.43 6.65
C TYR A 178 1.48 -1.43 5.55
N ILE A 179 2.21 -2.54 5.54
CA ILE A 179 1.86 -3.76 4.83
C ILE A 179 1.76 -4.87 5.87
N GLY A 180 0.58 -5.42 6.06
CA GLY A 180 0.29 -6.28 7.21
C GLY A 180 0.61 -5.51 8.49
N SER A 181 1.46 -6.10 9.33
CA SER A 181 1.96 -5.44 10.54
C SER A 181 3.28 -4.68 10.33
N ALA A 182 3.87 -4.73 9.13
CA ALA A 182 5.14 -4.09 8.83
C ALA A 182 4.95 -2.60 8.49
N ARG A 183 5.55 -1.71 9.28
CA ARG A 183 5.63 -0.29 8.94
C ARG A 183 6.66 -0.06 7.84
N ILE A 184 6.24 0.64 6.78
CA ILE A 184 7.11 0.98 5.66
C ILE A 184 7.74 2.35 5.87
N PRO A 185 9.09 2.47 5.79
CA PRO A 185 9.75 3.77 5.78
C PRO A 185 9.33 4.59 4.54
N PRO A 186 8.92 5.85 4.71
CA PRO A 186 8.41 6.69 3.62
C PRO A 186 9.46 6.94 2.52
N ASP A 187 10.74 7.01 2.89
CA ASP A 187 11.80 7.48 1.97
C ASP A 187 12.45 6.38 1.11
N VAL A 188 12.18 5.10 1.41
CA VAL A 188 12.93 3.98 0.81
C VAL A 188 12.03 3.04 0.03
N ALA A 189 10.98 2.52 0.67
CA ALA A 189 10.17 1.43 0.12
C ALA A 189 8.75 1.86 -0.28
N ALA A 190 8.23 2.95 0.30
CA ALA A 190 6.91 3.46 -0.08
C ALA A 190 6.83 3.90 -1.56
N PRO A 191 7.83 4.59 -2.16
CA PRO A 191 7.74 5.01 -3.56
C PRO A 191 7.67 3.83 -4.54
N GLN A 192 8.38 2.74 -4.25
CA GLN A 192 8.37 1.53 -5.08
C GLN A 192 7.06 0.75 -4.96
N LEU A 193 6.46 0.73 -3.76
CA LEU A 193 5.13 0.14 -3.57
C LEU A 193 4.08 0.96 -4.32
N VAL A 194 4.11 2.29 -4.15
CA VAL A 194 3.18 3.20 -4.82
C VAL A 194 3.31 3.07 -6.33
N SER A 195 4.53 3.04 -6.90
CA SER A 195 4.69 2.88 -8.36
C SER A 195 4.13 1.55 -8.87
N LYS A 196 4.37 0.44 -8.17
CA LYS A 196 3.78 -0.86 -8.53
C LYS A 196 2.26 -0.87 -8.44
N LEU A 197 1.70 -0.24 -7.41
CA LEU A 197 0.24 -0.12 -7.29
C LEU A 197 -0.31 0.77 -8.42
N MET A 198 0.30 1.92 -8.69
CA MET A 198 -0.11 2.83 -9.76
C MET A 198 -0.10 2.14 -11.13
N ASN A 199 0.91 1.31 -11.43
CA ASN A 199 0.93 0.52 -12.66
C ASN A 199 -0.29 -0.42 -12.78
N VAL A 200 -0.82 -0.95 -11.67
CA VAL A 200 -2.05 -1.75 -11.69
C VAL A 200 -3.29 -0.87 -11.84
N PHE A 201 -3.31 0.32 -11.22
CA PHE A 201 -4.39 1.29 -11.40
C PHE A 201 -4.46 1.84 -12.83
N GLU A 202 -3.33 2.04 -13.49
CA GLU A 202 -3.24 2.47 -14.90
C GLU A 202 -3.95 1.52 -15.87
N GLN A 203 -4.06 0.24 -15.50
CA GLN A 203 -4.77 -0.77 -16.30
C GLN A 203 -6.29 -0.71 -16.14
N SER A 204 -6.82 0.11 -15.23
CA SER A 204 -8.27 0.25 -15.05
C SER A 204 -8.90 1.14 -16.13
N GLU A 205 -10.09 0.78 -16.60
CA GLU A 205 -10.80 1.52 -17.66
C GLU A 205 -11.10 2.99 -17.29
N ASP A 206 -11.18 3.28 -15.99
CA ASP A 206 -11.49 4.61 -15.47
C ASP A 206 -10.25 5.42 -15.08
N TYR A 207 -9.03 4.89 -15.26
CA TYR A 207 -7.79 5.58 -14.89
C TYR A 207 -7.68 6.97 -15.54
N GLU A 208 -7.84 7.04 -16.87
CA GLU A 208 -7.70 8.30 -17.60
C GLU A 208 -8.73 9.35 -17.14
N LYS A 209 -9.98 8.92 -16.86
CA LYS A 209 -11.03 9.81 -16.38
C LYS A 209 -10.72 10.32 -14.98
N LEU A 210 -10.29 9.43 -14.09
CA LEU A 210 -9.90 9.78 -12.72
C LEU A 210 -8.70 10.72 -12.71
N TYR A 211 -7.68 10.44 -13.53
CA TYR A 211 -6.50 11.28 -13.67
C TYR A 211 -6.85 12.67 -14.22
N ALA A 212 -7.70 12.75 -15.24
CA ALA A 212 -8.16 14.03 -15.78
C ALA A 212 -8.99 14.83 -14.76
N MET A 213 -9.90 14.16 -14.03
CA MET A 213 -10.68 14.77 -12.95
C MET A 213 -9.76 15.32 -11.85
N TRP A 214 -8.77 14.53 -11.44
CA TRP A 214 -7.83 14.89 -10.38
C TRP A 214 -6.98 16.13 -10.74
N ASN A 215 -6.51 16.22 -11.99
CA ASN A 215 -5.78 17.39 -12.48
C ASN A 215 -6.63 18.67 -12.60
N ASN A 216 -7.96 18.51 -12.68
CA ASN A 216 -8.91 19.62 -12.73
C ASN A 216 -9.31 20.15 -11.33
N LEU A 217 -8.76 19.58 -10.26
CA LEU A 217 -9.02 20.05 -8.90
C LEU A 217 -8.26 21.35 -8.61
N SER A 218 -8.97 22.30 -8.02
CA SER A 218 -8.44 23.54 -7.44
C SER A 218 -8.18 23.39 -5.93
N GLY A 219 -8.85 22.43 -5.27
CA GLY A 219 -8.75 22.21 -3.83
C GLY A 219 -9.05 20.76 -3.44
N VAL A 220 -8.28 20.21 -2.50
CA VAL A 220 -8.61 18.96 -1.81
C VAL A 220 -8.46 19.21 -0.31
N GLU A 221 -9.54 18.99 0.43
CA GLU A 221 -9.57 19.19 1.88
C GLU A 221 -10.26 18.01 2.55
N VAL A 222 -9.68 17.52 3.65
CA VAL A 222 -10.34 16.58 4.55
C VAL A 222 -10.84 17.37 5.74
N SER A 223 -12.15 17.47 5.90
CA SER A 223 -12.78 18.32 6.92
C SER A 223 -13.91 17.56 7.60
N GLY A 224 -13.78 17.35 8.92
CA GLY A 224 -14.75 16.56 9.67
C GLY A 224 -14.76 15.11 9.20
N ASP A 225 -15.90 14.64 8.68
CA ASP A 225 -16.14 13.29 8.14
C ASP A 225 -16.24 13.26 6.61
N GLU A 226 -15.85 14.34 5.93
CA GLU A 226 -15.97 14.49 4.48
C GLU A 226 -14.63 14.81 3.80
N LEU A 227 -14.46 14.25 2.61
CA LEU A 227 -13.45 14.66 1.63
C LEU A 227 -14.08 15.66 0.67
N ILE A 228 -13.59 16.89 0.69
CA ILE A 228 -14.07 17.99 -0.13
C ILE A 228 -13.14 18.15 -1.32
N LEU A 229 -13.70 18.01 -2.52
CA LEU A 229 -13.01 18.18 -3.79
C LEU A 229 -13.55 19.43 -4.48
N ALA A 230 -12.71 20.45 -4.61
CA ALA A 230 -13.03 21.69 -5.33
C ALA A 230 -12.43 21.63 -6.74
N LYS A 231 -13.22 22.04 -7.73
CA LYS A 231 -12.83 22.05 -9.15
C LYS A 231 -12.48 23.45 -9.62
N LYS A 232 -11.60 23.53 -10.63
CA LYS A 232 -11.24 24.77 -11.32
C LYS A 232 -12.41 25.35 -12.11
#